data_AF-A0A961YTP6-F1
#
_entry.id   AF-A0A961YTP6-F1
#
_cell.length_a   1.000
_cell.length_b   1.000
_cell.length_c   1.000
_cell.angle_alpha   90.00
_cell.angle_beta   90.00
_cell.angle_gamma   90.00
#
_symmetry.space_group_name_H-M   'P 1'
#
loop_
_entity.id
_entity.type
_entity.pdbx_description
1 polymer ?
#
loop_
_entity_poly.entity_id
_entity_poly.type
_entity_poly.pdbx_seq_one_letter_code
_entity_poly.pdbx_strand_id
1 'polypeptide(L)'
;MSRLIRVALVVGAACAVTAPAFAADFGMADTTYASTEAVPPGGWTFQITPYGWFTGLNGTITTNGRSVSTAVSFSDLVQDSDELIPFMGYMEAGKDRFSIFGDFFYSKVGFSAEKSKQVNPVAGLVLDAKAKASLTTTMTIAQAALAYDVIKQQGTSVAFYGGLRYWDMSSELDLKVKASVKLTNLGLKREGKYAVARSGNVDWVDPVVGLRVRQEITPHDQISILGDIGGFGVGSQFSWQVFGGYTHSWDIGRQTQLALALGYRILSVNYEQGSGTNQQALDLTLHGPLAGLSVRW
;
A
#
# COMPACT_ATOMS: atom_id res chain seq x y z
N MET A 1 -44.09 -14.54 1.81
CA MET A 1 -43.93 -14.75 0.37
C MET A 1 -43.25 -13.52 -0.25
N SER A 2 -42.09 -13.76 -0.86
CA SER A 2 -41.21 -12.93 -1.70
C SER A 2 -41.33 -11.40 -1.70
N ARG A 3 -40.29 -10.72 -1.18
CA ARG A 3 -39.87 -9.40 -1.68
C ARG A 3 -38.64 -9.59 -2.57
N LEU A 4 -38.82 -9.34 -3.87
CA LEU A 4 -37.80 -9.39 -4.92
C LEU A 4 -36.92 -8.13 -4.85
N ILE A 5 -35.61 -8.32 -4.70
CA ILE A 5 -34.60 -7.26 -4.88
C ILE A 5 -34.31 -7.19 -6.38
N ARG A 6 -34.64 -6.05 -7.01
CA ARG A 6 -34.20 -5.73 -8.38
C ARG A 6 -32.83 -5.06 -8.29
N VAL A 7 -31.79 -5.76 -8.74
CA VAL A 7 -30.48 -5.17 -8.99
C VAL A 7 -30.58 -4.36 -10.27
N ALA A 8 -30.39 -3.04 -10.19
CA ALA A 8 -30.29 -2.17 -11.34
C ALA A 8 -28.83 -2.11 -11.78
N LEU A 9 -28.54 -2.78 -12.89
CA LEU A 9 -27.30 -2.70 -13.65
C LEU A 9 -27.32 -1.39 -14.45
N VAL A 10 -26.52 -0.39 -14.06
CA VAL A 10 -26.31 0.81 -14.89
C VAL A 10 -25.04 0.59 -15.69
N VAL A 11 -25.24 0.13 -16.94
CA VAL A 11 -24.27 0.22 -18.03
C VAL A 11 -24.64 1.43 -18.86
N GLY A 12 -23.68 2.31 -19.10
CA GLY A 12 -23.80 3.40 -20.06
C GLY A 12 -22.76 4.48 -19.78
N ALA A 13 -22.05 5.05 -20.74
CA ALA A 13 -21.93 4.77 -22.16
C ALA A 13 -20.58 5.40 -22.56
N ALA A 14 -19.82 4.74 -23.42
CA ALA A 14 -18.61 5.30 -23.99
C ALA A 14 -18.99 6.48 -24.90
N CYS A 15 -18.66 7.70 -24.49
CA CYS A 15 -18.63 8.84 -25.41
C CYS A 15 -17.41 8.70 -26.31
N ALA A 16 -17.64 8.27 -27.54
CA ALA A 16 -16.68 8.40 -28.63
C ALA A 16 -16.56 9.89 -28.99
N VAL A 17 -15.51 10.55 -28.49
CA VAL A 17 -15.07 11.84 -29.04
C VAL A 17 -14.00 11.52 -30.07
N THR A 18 -14.37 11.64 -31.35
CA THR A 18 -13.44 11.63 -32.48
C THR A 18 -12.65 12.94 -32.47
N ALA A 19 -11.53 12.99 -31.78
CA ALA A 19 -10.52 14.02 -32.02
C ALA A 19 -9.69 13.61 -33.24
N PRO A 20 -9.37 14.54 -34.17
CA PRO A 20 -8.42 14.23 -35.24
C PRO A 20 -7.06 13.91 -34.62
N ALA A 21 -6.53 12.74 -34.97
CA ALA A 21 -5.15 12.39 -34.66
C ALA A 21 -4.22 13.35 -35.42
N PHE A 22 -3.61 14.31 -34.73
CA PHE A 22 -2.43 14.99 -35.26
C PHE A 22 -1.29 13.96 -35.26
N ALA A 23 -1.00 13.40 -36.43
CA ALA A 23 0.24 12.72 -36.68
C ALA A 23 1.37 13.75 -36.54
N ALA A 24 2.04 13.75 -35.39
CA ALA A 24 3.33 14.44 -35.25
C ALA A 24 4.36 13.57 -35.98
N ASP A 25 4.64 13.93 -37.23
CA ASP A 25 5.72 13.34 -38.01
C ASP A 25 7.05 13.86 -37.44
N PHE A 26 7.56 13.18 -36.40
CA PHE A 26 8.91 13.41 -35.92
C PHE A 26 9.87 12.76 -36.92
N GLY A 27 10.51 13.61 -37.72
CA GLY A 27 11.57 13.19 -38.64
C GLY A 27 12.60 12.34 -37.90
N MET A 28 12.76 11.10 -38.35
CA MET A 28 13.75 10.18 -37.82
C MET A 28 15.15 10.69 -38.18
N ALA A 29 15.87 11.19 -37.18
CA ALA A 29 17.32 11.19 -37.26
C ALA A 29 17.76 9.73 -37.16
N ASP A 30 18.44 9.27 -38.21
CA ASP A 30 19.03 7.94 -38.32
C ASP A 30 20.22 7.84 -37.35
N THR A 31 19.93 7.67 -36.07
CA THR A 31 20.92 7.31 -35.06
C THR A 31 20.99 5.80 -35.01
N THR A 32 21.97 5.24 -35.71
CA THR A 32 22.48 3.89 -35.43
C THR A 32 22.97 3.85 -33.99
N TYR A 33 22.08 3.54 -33.06
CA TYR A 33 22.44 3.17 -31.71
C TYR A 33 23.08 1.78 -31.78
N ALA A 34 24.31 1.68 -31.26
CA ALA A 34 24.94 0.40 -31.02
C ALA A 34 23.96 -0.46 -30.21
N SER A 35 23.68 -1.67 -30.71
CA SER A 35 22.86 -2.65 -30.03
C SER A 35 23.51 -2.97 -28.69
N THR A 36 22.97 -2.44 -27.60
CA THR A 36 23.16 -3.02 -26.26
C THR A 36 22.76 -4.48 -26.40
N GLU A 37 23.69 -5.40 -26.19
CA GLU A 37 23.40 -6.84 -26.27
C GLU A 37 22.17 -7.12 -25.41
N ALA A 38 21.06 -7.45 -26.09
CA ALA A 38 19.86 -7.89 -25.42
C ALA A 38 20.22 -9.08 -24.54
N VAL A 39 19.76 -9.06 -23.28
CA VAL A 39 19.72 -10.24 -22.42
C VAL A 39 19.25 -11.43 -23.28
N PRO A 40 19.98 -12.55 -23.32
CA PRO A 40 19.71 -13.62 -24.26
C PRO A 40 18.23 -14.04 -24.20
N PRO A 41 17.56 -14.21 -25.35
CA PRO A 41 16.14 -14.55 -25.38
C PRO A 41 15.86 -15.81 -24.56
N GLY A 42 14.92 -15.74 -23.61
CA GLY A 42 14.44 -16.89 -22.83
C GLY A 42 15.06 -17.10 -21.43
N GLY A 43 15.94 -16.21 -20.99
CA GLY A 43 16.47 -16.21 -19.62
C GLY A 43 15.46 -15.74 -18.56
N TRP A 44 15.67 -16.14 -17.30
CA TRP A 44 14.99 -15.51 -16.17
C TRP A 44 15.55 -14.11 -15.94
N THR A 45 14.68 -13.17 -15.55
CA THR A 45 15.07 -11.86 -15.06
C THR A 45 14.63 -11.71 -13.61
N PHE A 46 15.50 -11.21 -12.76
CA PHE A 46 15.24 -10.96 -11.35
C PHE A 46 15.34 -9.46 -11.07
N GLN A 47 14.50 -8.98 -10.16
CA GLN A 47 14.52 -7.61 -9.68
C GLN A 47 14.35 -7.60 -8.17
N ILE A 48 15.15 -6.79 -7.49
CA ILE A 48 14.94 -6.44 -6.08
C ILE A 48 15.01 -4.92 -5.97
N THR A 49 14.04 -4.34 -5.28
CA THR A 49 13.91 -2.89 -5.11
C THR A 49 13.58 -2.56 -3.66
N PRO A 50 14.58 -2.29 -2.80
CA PRO A 50 14.34 -1.59 -1.55
C PRO A 50 13.82 -0.19 -1.84
N TYR A 51 12.77 0.23 -1.13
CA TYR A 51 12.17 1.55 -1.35
C TYR A 51 11.73 2.19 -0.03
N GLY A 52 11.54 3.51 -0.07
CA GLY A 52 10.82 4.27 0.95
C GLY A 52 9.50 4.77 0.36
N TRP A 53 8.40 4.47 1.03
CA TRP A 53 7.09 5.06 0.76
C TRP A 53 6.80 6.08 1.85
N PHE A 54 6.73 7.34 1.45
CA PHE A 54 6.52 8.48 2.36
C PHE A 54 5.01 8.62 2.62
N THR A 55 4.47 7.65 3.34
CA THR A 55 3.03 7.40 3.45
C THR A 55 2.34 8.35 4.42
N GLY A 56 1.36 9.09 3.92
CA GLY A 56 0.27 9.65 4.72
C GLY A 56 -0.86 8.64 4.87
N LEU A 57 -1.57 8.72 5.99
CA LEU A 57 -2.70 7.85 6.32
C LEU A 57 -3.92 8.72 6.64
N ASN A 58 -5.04 8.42 5.98
CA ASN A 58 -6.34 8.99 6.28
C ASN A 58 -7.34 7.87 6.46
N GLY A 59 -8.19 7.94 7.49
CA GLY A 59 -9.19 6.91 7.66
C GLY A 59 -9.92 6.93 8.99
N THR A 60 -10.74 5.92 9.20
CA THR A 60 -11.50 5.69 10.42
C THR A 60 -11.23 4.30 10.96
N ILE A 61 -10.87 4.22 12.24
CA ILE A 61 -10.68 2.97 12.97
C ILE A 61 -11.87 2.79 13.90
N THR A 62 -12.53 1.65 13.81
CA THR A 62 -13.64 1.26 14.68
C THR A 62 -13.25 0.09 15.56
N THR A 63 -13.44 0.24 16.86
CA THR A 63 -13.19 -0.81 17.86
C THR A 63 -14.32 -0.83 18.87
N ASN A 64 -14.90 -2.01 19.12
CA ASN A 64 -16.05 -2.20 20.00
C ASN A 64 -17.24 -1.29 19.65
N GLY A 65 -17.48 -1.06 18.34
CA GLY A 65 -18.56 -0.21 17.85
C GLY A 65 -18.36 1.30 18.06
N ARG A 66 -17.14 1.74 18.44
CA ARG A 66 -16.78 3.16 18.50
C ARG A 66 -15.76 3.47 17.43
N SER A 67 -15.92 4.60 16.76
CA SER A 67 -15.05 5.02 15.66
C SER A 67 -14.20 6.22 16.04
N VAL A 68 -12.98 6.28 15.50
CA VAL A 68 -12.10 7.44 15.57
C VAL A 68 -11.48 7.70 14.21
N SER A 69 -11.62 8.94 13.73
CA SER A 69 -10.99 9.38 12.51
C SER A 69 -9.53 9.75 12.79
N THR A 70 -8.64 9.29 11.93
CA THR A 70 -7.20 9.52 12.00
C THR A 70 -6.75 10.07 10.67
N ALA A 71 -6.03 11.19 10.70
CA ALA A 71 -5.36 11.78 9.56
C ALA A 71 -3.95 12.12 10.01
N VAL A 72 -2.94 11.48 9.41
CA VAL A 72 -1.54 11.66 9.77
C VAL A 72 -0.74 11.78 8.50
N SER A 73 -0.02 12.89 8.34
CA SER A 73 0.90 13.06 7.23
C SER A 73 2.24 12.39 7.54
N PHE A 74 3.01 12.04 6.51
CA PHE A 74 4.35 11.50 6.72
C PHE A 74 5.27 12.47 7.48
N SER A 75 5.13 13.78 7.28
CA SER A 75 5.91 14.78 8.02
C SER A 75 5.62 14.74 9.52
N ASP A 76 4.36 14.55 9.90
CA ASP A 76 3.97 14.42 11.31
C ASP A 76 4.59 13.14 11.90
N LEU A 77 4.59 12.03 11.13
CA LEU A 77 5.25 10.79 11.56
C LEU A 77 6.74 10.99 11.83
N VAL A 78 7.47 11.71 10.98
CA VAL A 78 8.93 11.89 11.15
C VAL A 78 9.26 12.90 12.26
N GLN A 79 8.50 13.99 12.37
CA GLN A 79 8.80 15.05 13.33
C GLN A 79 8.35 14.70 14.74
N ASP A 80 7.22 13.99 14.86
CA ASP A 80 6.57 13.77 16.14
C ASP A 80 6.71 12.35 16.67
N SER A 81 7.22 11.39 15.89
CA SER A 81 7.56 10.07 16.43
C SER A 81 8.86 10.09 17.23
N ASP A 82 8.92 9.23 18.25
CA ASP A 82 10.14 8.93 19.00
C ASP A 82 10.76 7.59 18.55
N GLU A 83 9.98 6.76 17.83
CA GLU A 83 10.45 5.54 17.17
C GLU A 83 9.83 5.47 15.77
N LEU A 84 10.65 5.32 14.73
CA LEU A 84 10.22 5.12 13.35
C LEU A 84 11.10 4.07 12.70
N ILE A 85 10.55 2.88 12.45
CA ILE A 85 11.26 1.76 11.81
C ILE A 85 10.51 1.39 10.52
N PRO A 86 10.96 1.89 9.36
CA PRO A 86 10.44 1.49 8.06
C PRO A 86 11.25 0.34 7.48
N PHE A 87 10.58 -0.67 6.92
CA PHE A 87 11.21 -1.67 6.05
C PHE A 87 10.29 -1.98 4.89
N MET A 88 10.74 -1.70 3.66
CA MET A 88 9.90 -1.88 2.48
C MET A 88 10.74 -2.37 1.29
N GLY A 89 10.15 -3.24 0.49
CA GLY A 89 10.85 -3.80 -0.64
C GLY A 89 9.92 -4.53 -1.61
N TYR A 90 10.29 -4.44 -2.88
CA TYR A 90 9.66 -5.16 -3.97
C TYR A 90 10.63 -6.18 -4.55
N MET A 91 10.13 -7.33 -4.97
CA MET A 91 10.90 -8.35 -5.67
C MET A 91 10.09 -8.94 -6.82
N GLU A 92 10.75 -9.27 -7.92
CA GLU A 92 10.12 -9.90 -9.08
C GLU A 92 11.06 -10.89 -9.73
N ALA A 93 10.51 -12.02 -10.15
CA ALA A 93 11.15 -12.99 -11.02
C ALA A 93 10.28 -13.19 -12.25
N GLY A 94 10.84 -12.95 -13.44
CA GLY A 94 10.14 -13.01 -14.71
C GLY A 94 10.81 -13.96 -15.69
N LYS A 95 10.01 -14.63 -16.52
CA LYS A 95 10.46 -15.39 -17.68
C LYS A 95 9.44 -15.30 -18.80
N ASP A 96 9.88 -14.87 -19.97
CA ASP A 96 9.03 -14.66 -21.15
C ASP A 96 7.83 -13.76 -20.84
N ARG A 97 6.61 -14.31 -20.76
CA ARG A 97 5.37 -13.58 -20.45
C ARG A 97 4.92 -13.74 -19.00
N PHE A 98 5.57 -14.59 -18.22
CA PHE A 98 5.19 -14.86 -16.83
C PHE A 98 6.08 -14.10 -15.88
N SER A 99 5.51 -13.59 -14.80
CA SER A 99 6.30 -13.10 -13.66
C SER A 99 5.61 -13.41 -12.34
N ILE A 100 6.41 -13.63 -11.31
CA ILE A 100 5.97 -13.68 -9.92
C ILE A 100 6.55 -12.46 -9.24
N PHE A 101 5.75 -11.73 -8.47
CA PHE A 101 6.24 -10.60 -7.71
C PHE A 101 5.74 -10.61 -6.27
N GLY A 102 6.53 -9.99 -5.40
CA GLY A 102 6.21 -9.75 -4.02
C GLY A 102 6.47 -8.29 -3.65
N ASP A 103 5.60 -7.72 -2.83
CA ASP A 103 5.72 -6.36 -2.28
C ASP A 103 5.54 -6.44 -0.77
N PHE A 104 6.46 -5.87 -0.01
CA PHE A 104 6.44 -5.88 1.44
C PHE A 104 6.55 -4.47 1.98
N PHE A 105 5.68 -4.13 2.91
CA PHE A 105 5.69 -2.89 3.66
C PHE A 105 5.59 -3.23 5.15
N TYR A 106 6.51 -2.69 5.93
CA TYR A 106 6.47 -2.71 7.38
C TYR A 106 6.77 -1.32 7.92
N SER A 107 5.99 -0.92 8.92
CA SER A 107 6.23 0.29 9.68
C SER A 107 5.92 0.06 11.15
N LYS A 108 6.84 0.50 12.00
CA LYS A 108 6.59 0.69 13.43
C LYS A 108 6.79 2.16 13.78
N VAL A 109 5.77 2.77 14.37
CA VAL A 109 5.77 4.17 14.80
C VAL A 109 5.41 4.26 16.27
N GLY A 110 6.27 4.91 17.07
CA GLY A 110 6.06 5.15 18.48
C GLY A 110 5.98 6.65 18.80
N PHE A 111 5.04 7.03 19.68
CA PHE A 111 4.83 8.38 20.18
C PHE A 111 4.87 8.39 21.71
N SER A 112 5.67 9.27 22.31
CA SER A 112 5.75 9.44 23.75
C SER A 112 4.56 10.19 24.35
N ALA A 113 4.46 10.15 25.68
CA ALA A 113 3.47 10.83 26.52
C ALA A 113 3.20 12.31 26.22
N GLU A 114 4.17 13.02 25.69
CA GLU A 114 4.07 14.46 25.46
C GLU A 114 3.51 14.76 24.06
N LYS A 115 3.75 13.87 23.10
CA LYS A 115 3.37 13.99 21.69
C LYS A 115 2.12 13.20 21.32
N SER A 116 1.79 12.14 22.07
CA SER A 116 0.60 11.29 21.84
C SER A 116 -0.75 11.98 22.04
N LYS A 117 -0.77 13.15 22.72
CA LYS A 117 -2.01 13.93 22.90
C LYS A 117 -2.65 14.34 21.57
N GLN A 118 -1.86 14.41 20.50
CA GLN A 118 -2.32 14.80 19.16
C GLN A 118 -2.87 13.63 18.34
N VAL A 119 -2.48 12.38 18.66
CA VAL A 119 -2.84 11.19 17.88
C VAL A 119 -3.44 10.17 18.83
N ASN A 120 -4.76 10.24 19.04
CA ASN A 120 -5.49 9.28 19.86
C ASN A 120 -6.24 8.29 18.95
N PRO A 121 -5.65 7.13 18.60
CA PRO A 121 -6.30 6.15 17.73
C PRO A 121 -7.24 5.20 18.49
N VAL A 122 -7.45 5.39 19.80
CA VAL A 122 -8.30 4.53 20.61
C VAL A 122 -9.69 5.12 20.72
N ALA A 123 -10.64 4.51 20.01
CA ALA A 123 -12.01 4.98 19.97
C ALA A 123 -12.68 4.98 21.36
N GLY A 124 -13.22 6.14 21.76
CA GLY A 124 -13.87 6.34 23.04
C GLY A 124 -12.94 6.67 24.21
N LEU A 125 -11.63 6.77 23.99
CA LEU A 125 -10.70 7.27 25.00
C LEU A 125 -10.66 8.80 24.94
N VAL A 126 -10.88 9.48 26.07
CA VAL A 126 -10.64 10.93 26.21
C VAL A 126 -9.51 11.09 27.21
N LEU A 127 -8.36 11.58 26.75
CA LEU A 127 -7.21 11.82 27.62
C LEU A 127 -7.34 13.19 28.28
N ASP A 128 -7.30 13.23 29.62
CA ASP A 128 -7.12 14.47 30.35
C ASP A 128 -5.75 15.08 29.97
N ALA A 129 -5.66 16.42 29.90
CA ALA A 129 -4.42 17.12 29.61
C ALA A 129 -3.25 16.77 30.57
N LYS A 130 -3.52 16.16 31.72
CA LYS A 130 -2.50 15.68 32.67
C LYS A 130 -2.11 14.21 32.49
N ALA A 131 -2.81 13.44 31.65
CA ALA A 131 -2.50 12.05 31.39
C ALA A 131 -1.23 11.91 30.54
N LYS A 132 -0.33 11.00 30.93
CA LYS A 132 0.85 10.62 30.15
C LYS A 132 0.55 9.30 29.43
N ALA A 133 0.57 9.32 28.10
CA ALA A 133 0.16 8.20 27.25
C ALA A 133 1.21 7.90 26.17
N SER A 134 1.82 6.72 26.08
CA SER A 134 2.64 6.39 24.90
C SER A 134 1.87 5.48 23.96
N LEU A 135 1.99 5.72 22.65
CA LEU A 135 1.31 4.96 21.61
C LEU A 135 2.36 4.33 20.70
N THR A 136 2.23 3.04 20.42
CA THR A 136 3.00 2.35 19.39
C THR A 136 2.04 1.72 18.39
N THR A 137 2.25 1.99 17.11
CA THR A 137 1.49 1.42 16.01
C THR A 137 2.43 0.59 15.14
N THR A 138 2.03 -0.63 14.83
CA THR A 138 2.74 -1.51 13.90
C THR A 138 1.81 -1.90 12.77
N MET A 139 2.32 -1.84 11.54
CA MET A 139 1.58 -2.16 10.34
C MET A 139 2.46 -2.97 9.39
N THR A 140 1.94 -4.09 8.92
CA THR A 140 2.56 -4.95 7.92
C THR A 140 1.58 -5.17 6.78
N ILE A 141 2.06 -4.99 5.55
CA ILE A 141 1.34 -5.32 4.32
C ILE A 141 2.27 -6.16 3.47
N ALA A 142 1.83 -7.35 3.08
CA ALA A 142 2.61 -8.24 2.22
C ALA A 142 1.75 -8.72 1.06
N GLN A 143 2.18 -8.51 -0.17
CA GLN A 143 1.50 -8.97 -1.38
C GLN A 143 2.39 -9.96 -2.12
N ALA A 144 1.78 -11.02 -2.65
CA ALA A 144 2.40 -11.94 -3.58
C ALA A 144 1.44 -12.24 -4.73
N ALA A 145 1.92 -12.18 -5.97
CA ALA A 145 1.08 -12.34 -7.16
C ALA A 145 1.80 -12.99 -8.33
N LEU A 146 1.02 -13.66 -9.18
CA LEU A 146 1.41 -14.15 -10.49
C LEU A 146 0.86 -13.20 -11.56
N ALA A 147 1.69 -12.79 -12.50
CA ALA A 147 1.31 -11.95 -13.63
C ALA A 147 1.59 -12.63 -14.97
N TYR A 148 0.74 -12.34 -15.95
CA TYR A 148 0.87 -12.78 -17.32
C TYR A 148 0.73 -11.58 -18.28
N ASP A 149 1.79 -11.32 -19.04
CA ASP A 149 1.84 -10.30 -20.08
C ASP A 149 0.96 -10.72 -21.26
N VAL A 150 -0.25 -10.15 -21.33
CA VAL A 150 -1.17 -10.33 -22.47
C VAL A 150 -0.65 -9.58 -23.70
N ILE A 151 -0.02 -8.42 -23.48
CA ILE A 151 0.67 -7.65 -24.51
C ILE A 151 2.14 -7.56 -24.12
N LYS A 152 3.04 -7.85 -25.06
CA LYS A 152 4.49 -7.68 -24.91
C LYS A 152 5.11 -7.40 -26.28
N GLN A 153 5.19 -6.12 -26.66
CA GLN A 153 5.62 -5.68 -27.99
C GLN A 153 6.24 -4.28 -27.90
N GLN A 154 7.34 -4.04 -28.63
CA GLN A 154 7.94 -2.71 -28.84
C GLN A 154 8.10 -1.88 -27.54
N GLY A 155 8.71 -2.47 -26.51
CA GLY A 155 8.90 -1.80 -25.20
C GLY A 155 7.64 -1.64 -24.35
N THR A 156 6.49 -2.11 -24.83
CA THR A 156 5.22 -2.09 -24.08
C THR A 156 4.90 -3.47 -23.52
N SER A 157 4.58 -3.53 -22.23
CA SER A 157 4.00 -4.71 -21.58
C SER A 157 2.69 -4.34 -20.88
N VAL A 158 1.66 -5.16 -21.08
CA VAL A 158 0.40 -5.11 -20.34
C VAL A 158 0.16 -6.49 -19.75
N ALA A 159 0.11 -6.57 -18.43
CA ALA A 159 -0.05 -7.80 -17.69
C ALA A 159 -1.35 -7.79 -16.88
N PHE A 160 -2.06 -8.91 -16.88
CA PHE A 160 -3.01 -9.23 -15.82
C PHE A 160 -2.29 -9.95 -14.71
N TYR A 161 -2.67 -9.71 -13.46
CA TYR A 161 -2.17 -10.49 -12.33
C TYR A 161 -3.26 -10.84 -11.33
N GLY A 162 -3.01 -11.91 -10.61
CA GLY A 162 -3.82 -12.36 -9.48
C GLY A 162 -2.92 -12.81 -8.34
N GLY A 163 -3.35 -12.58 -7.11
CA GLY A 163 -2.54 -12.85 -5.94
C GLY A 163 -3.28 -12.69 -4.62
N LEU A 164 -2.50 -12.58 -3.56
CA LEU A 164 -2.96 -12.38 -2.19
C LEU A 164 -2.27 -11.16 -1.58
N ARG A 165 -2.99 -10.42 -0.74
CA ARG A 165 -2.47 -9.31 0.08
C ARG A 165 -2.81 -9.56 1.54
N TYR A 166 -1.79 -9.84 2.35
CA TYR A 166 -1.86 -9.93 3.79
C TYR A 166 -1.79 -8.54 4.42
N TRP A 167 -2.59 -8.33 5.44
CA TRP A 167 -2.61 -7.16 6.30
C TRP A 167 -2.45 -7.60 7.75
N ASP A 168 -1.64 -6.88 8.51
CA ASP A 168 -1.54 -6.99 9.96
C ASP A 168 -1.37 -5.59 10.53
N MET A 169 -2.23 -5.25 11.49
CA MET A 169 -2.20 -3.95 12.15
C MET A 169 -2.44 -4.13 13.64
N SER A 170 -1.54 -3.56 14.44
CA SER A 170 -1.67 -3.50 15.89
C SER A 170 -1.41 -2.09 16.40
N SER A 171 -2.08 -1.74 17.50
CA SER A 171 -1.75 -0.53 18.25
C SER A 171 -1.76 -0.80 19.75
N GLU A 172 -0.69 -0.39 20.40
CA GLU A 172 -0.46 -0.52 21.83
C GLU A 172 -0.40 0.87 22.46
N LEU A 173 -1.22 1.09 23.47
CA LEU A 173 -1.33 2.37 24.18
C LEU A 173 -1.05 2.15 25.67
N ASP A 174 0.05 2.70 26.16
CA ASP A 174 0.41 2.66 27.57
C ASP A 174 -0.02 3.95 28.28
N LEU A 175 -0.91 3.83 29.27
CA LEU A 175 -1.45 4.95 30.03
C LEU A 175 -0.93 4.95 31.47
N LYS A 176 -0.26 6.04 31.87
CA LYS A 176 0.14 6.27 33.27
C LYS A 176 -0.93 7.11 33.98
N VAL A 177 -1.93 6.46 34.58
CA VAL A 177 -3.06 7.13 35.27
C VAL A 177 -2.99 6.92 36.78
N LYS A 178 -3.09 8.02 37.56
CA LYS A 178 -3.18 8.00 39.04
C LYS A 178 -4.65 8.09 39.53
N ALA A 179 -5.60 7.37 38.93
CA ALA A 179 -6.99 7.39 39.38
C ALA A 179 -7.80 6.16 38.94
N SER A 180 -8.81 5.84 39.75
CA SER A 180 -9.84 4.81 39.58
C SER A 180 -10.82 5.14 38.44
N VAL A 181 -10.35 5.06 37.20
CA VAL A 181 -11.22 5.10 36.01
C VAL A 181 -11.70 3.67 35.72
N LYS A 182 -12.98 3.50 35.36
CA LYS A 182 -13.51 2.22 34.87
C LYS A 182 -12.99 1.97 33.45
N LEU A 183 -11.81 1.35 33.38
CA LEU A 183 -11.02 1.11 32.16
C LEU A 183 -11.53 -0.09 31.34
N THR A 184 -12.45 -0.90 31.89
CA THR A 184 -12.96 -2.15 31.29
C THR A 184 -13.69 -1.95 29.97
N ASN A 185 -14.32 -0.80 29.75
CA ASN A 185 -15.06 -0.49 28.50
C ASN A 185 -14.17 -0.06 27.33
N LEU A 186 -12.84 -0.08 27.52
CA LEU A 186 -11.82 0.35 26.56
C LEU A 186 -10.79 -0.75 26.25
N GLY A 187 -11.02 -1.99 26.70
CA GLY A 187 -10.08 -3.11 26.51
C GLY A 187 -8.77 -3.00 27.31
N LEU A 188 -8.70 -2.08 28.27
CA LEU A 188 -7.52 -1.77 29.09
C LEU A 188 -7.35 -2.79 30.23
N LYS A 189 -6.17 -3.42 30.32
CA LYS A 189 -5.76 -4.24 31.48
C LYS A 189 -4.89 -3.40 32.43
N ARG A 190 -5.10 -3.55 33.74
CA ARG A 190 -4.32 -2.84 34.76
C ARG A 190 -3.10 -3.68 35.15
N GLU A 191 -1.92 -3.11 34.98
CA GLU A 191 -0.65 -3.68 35.44
C GLU A 191 -0.06 -2.78 36.53
N GLY A 192 -0.40 -3.07 37.78
CA GLY A 192 0.06 -2.31 38.95
C GLY A 192 -0.46 -0.86 38.99
N LYS A 193 0.45 0.13 38.95
CA LYS A 193 0.15 1.58 38.90
C LYS A 193 -0.11 2.09 37.47
N TYR A 194 -0.08 1.20 36.48
CA TYR A 194 -0.20 1.51 35.06
C TYR A 194 -1.45 0.85 34.47
N ALA A 195 -2.01 1.45 33.42
CA ALA A 195 -3.09 0.88 32.63
C ALA A 195 -2.60 0.75 31.19
N VAL A 196 -2.72 -0.44 30.60
CA VAL A 196 -2.25 -0.73 29.23
C VAL A 196 -3.44 -1.09 28.36
N ALA A 197 -3.66 -0.33 27.29
CA ALA A 197 -4.68 -0.57 26.27
C ALA A 197 -3.97 -1.23 25.11
N ARG A 198 -4.54 -2.33 24.63
CA ARG A 198 -4.18 -2.85 23.31
C ARG A 198 -5.45 -2.77 22.48
N SER A 199 -5.43 -2.06 21.36
CA SER A 199 -6.63 -1.92 20.50
C SER A 199 -6.96 -3.21 19.73
N GLY A 200 -6.27 -4.31 20.03
CA GLY A 200 -6.37 -5.59 19.34
C GLY A 200 -5.39 -5.67 18.17
N ASN A 201 -4.92 -6.88 17.88
CA ASN A 201 -4.29 -7.19 16.59
C ASN A 201 -5.42 -7.47 15.60
N VAL A 202 -5.35 -6.89 14.40
CA VAL A 202 -6.25 -7.23 13.31
C VAL A 202 -5.40 -7.66 12.13
N ASP A 203 -5.58 -8.91 11.70
CA ASP A 203 -4.91 -9.48 10.56
C ASP A 203 -5.90 -10.21 9.63
N TRP A 204 -5.64 -10.13 8.33
CA TRP A 204 -6.44 -10.81 7.32
C TRP A 204 -5.68 -10.97 6.00
N VAL A 205 -6.22 -11.80 5.10
CA VAL A 205 -5.70 -11.98 3.74
C VAL A 205 -6.80 -11.64 2.73
N ASP A 206 -6.48 -10.76 1.79
CA ASP A 206 -7.34 -10.39 0.68
C ASP A 206 -6.88 -11.07 -0.62
N PRO A 207 -7.79 -11.72 -1.37
CA PRO A 207 -7.53 -11.99 -2.78
C PRO A 207 -7.47 -10.67 -3.55
N VAL A 208 -6.54 -10.58 -4.50
CA VAL A 208 -6.36 -9.39 -5.37
C VAL A 208 -6.27 -9.80 -6.83
N VAL A 209 -6.83 -8.98 -7.71
CA VAL A 209 -6.64 -9.08 -9.17
C VAL A 209 -6.45 -7.70 -9.77
N GLY A 210 -5.56 -7.58 -10.75
CA GLY A 210 -5.18 -6.29 -11.28
C GLY A 210 -4.51 -6.31 -12.63
N LEU A 211 -4.10 -5.12 -13.03
CA LEU A 211 -3.41 -4.81 -14.27
C LEU A 211 -2.09 -4.10 -13.97
N ARG A 212 -1.08 -4.39 -14.78
CA ARG A 212 0.21 -3.70 -14.78
C ARG A 212 0.58 -3.32 -16.20
N VAL A 213 0.84 -2.05 -16.42
CA VAL A 213 1.34 -1.50 -17.69
C VAL A 213 2.76 -1.02 -17.48
N ARG A 214 3.67 -1.39 -18.38
CA ARG A 214 5.03 -0.89 -18.46
C ARG A 214 5.29 -0.41 -19.87
N GLN A 215 5.83 0.79 -19.99
CA GLN A 215 6.22 1.39 -21.25
C GLN A 215 7.67 1.86 -21.16
N GLU A 216 8.54 1.25 -21.95
CA GLU A 216 9.89 1.75 -22.22
C GLU A 216 9.76 2.96 -23.15
N ILE A 217 10.20 4.13 -22.69
CA ILE A 217 10.23 5.39 -23.44
C ILE A 217 11.56 5.51 -24.19
N THR A 218 12.64 5.10 -23.51
CA THR A 218 13.99 4.92 -24.06
C THR A 218 14.54 3.59 -23.53
N PRO A 219 15.71 3.11 -24.00
CA PRO A 219 16.33 1.91 -23.45
C PRO A 219 16.59 1.95 -21.94
N HIS A 220 16.66 3.15 -21.34
CA HIS A 220 16.93 3.35 -19.92
C HIS A 220 15.76 3.93 -19.13
N ASP A 221 14.70 4.37 -19.80
CA ASP A 221 13.58 5.08 -19.18
C ASP A 221 12.30 4.26 -19.32
N GLN A 222 11.67 3.95 -18.19
CA GLN A 222 10.41 3.20 -18.16
C GLN A 222 9.35 3.94 -17.32
N ILE A 223 8.13 4.03 -17.85
CA ILE A 223 6.95 4.40 -17.08
C ILE A 223 6.18 3.14 -16.73
N SER A 224 5.65 3.08 -15.50
CA SER A 224 4.87 1.96 -15.00
C SER A 224 3.60 2.45 -14.31
N ILE A 225 2.51 1.75 -14.57
CA ILE A 225 1.23 1.94 -13.88
C ILE A 225 0.76 0.57 -13.43
N LEU A 226 0.33 0.47 -12.18
CA LEU A 226 -0.27 -0.74 -11.62
C LEU A 226 -1.57 -0.34 -10.94
N GLY A 227 -2.61 -1.14 -11.13
CA GLY A 227 -3.86 -1.00 -10.40
C GLY A 227 -4.48 -2.36 -10.08
N ASP A 228 -5.05 -2.50 -8.90
CA ASP A 228 -5.86 -3.68 -8.53
C ASP A 228 -7.04 -3.36 -7.64
N ILE A 229 -7.91 -4.37 -7.54
CA ILE A 229 -8.99 -4.46 -6.58
C ILE A 229 -8.88 -5.79 -5.82
N GLY A 230 -9.40 -5.81 -4.58
CA GLY A 230 -9.28 -6.95 -3.70
C GLY A 230 -10.32 -6.98 -2.57
N GLY A 231 -10.11 -7.91 -1.64
CA GLY A 231 -10.99 -8.14 -0.50
C GLY A 231 -12.16 -9.03 -0.86
N PHE A 232 -13.05 -8.55 -1.73
CA PHE A 232 -14.23 -9.27 -2.24
C PHE A 232 -15.10 -9.91 -1.13
N GLY A 233 -15.05 -9.37 0.10
CA GLY A 233 -15.72 -9.93 1.28
C GLY A 233 -15.05 -11.15 1.91
N VAL A 234 -13.87 -11.57 1.43
CA VAL A 234 -13.11 -12.72 1.98
C VAL A 234 -12.35 -12.30 3.23
N GLY A 235 -11.54 -11.25 3.13
CA GLY A 235 -10.87 -10.61 4.26
C GLY A 235 -11.52 -9.26 4.54
N SER A 236 -11.24 -8.30 3.68
CA SER A 236 -11.89 -7.00 3.63
C SER A 236 -13.14 -7.00 2.74
N GLN A 237 -14.06 -6.06 2.97
CA GLN A 237 -15.21 -5.85 2.09
C GLN A 237 -14.74 -5.42 0.70
N PHE A 238 -13.79 -4.50 0.66
CA PHE A 238 -13.17 -4.03 -0.57
C PHE A 238 -11.81 -3.40 -0.29
N SER A 239 -10.84 -3.67 -1.16
CA SER A 239 -9.60 -2.90 -1.23
C SER A 239 -9.28 -2.55 -2.68
N TRP A 240 -8.55 -1.46 -2.88
CA TRP A 240 -8.04 -1.08 -4.19
C TRP A 240 -6.69 -0.39 -4.06
N GLN A 241 -5.87 -0.51 -5.10
CA GLN A 241 -4.60 0.21 -5.16
C GLN A 241 -4.34 0.77 -6.55
N VAL A 242 -3.62 1.89 -6.59
CA VAL A 242 -3.02 2.44 -7.80
C VAL A 242 -1.58 2.87 -7.48
N PHE A 243 -0.67 2.51 -8.37
CA PHE A 243 0.71 2.98 -8.38
C PHE A 243 1.04 3.52 -9.76
N GLY A 244 1.69 4.69 -9.79
CA GLY A 244 2.31 5.22 -11.00
C GLY A 244 3.76 5.55 -10.71
N GLY A 245 4.68 5.16 -11.59
CA GLY A 245 6.10 5.38 -11.36
C GLY A 245 6.93 5.47 -12.63
N TYR A 246 8.07 6.14 -12.49
CA TYR A 246 9.12 6.26 -13.48
C TYR A 246 10.37 5.55 -12.97
N THR A 247 11.08 4.88 -13.87
CA THR A 247 12.32 4.18 -13.58
C THR A 247 13.38 4.60 -14.59
N HIS A 248 14.54 4.99 -14.10
CA HIS A 248 15.73 5.26 -14.91
C HIS A 248 16.82 4.25 -14.58
N SER A 249 17.36 3.54 -15.57
CA SER A 249 18.36 2.50 -15.40
C SER A 249 19.75 2.87 -15.93
N TRP A 250 20.78 2.35 -15.28
CA TRP A 250 22.16 2.40 -15.69
C TRP A 250 22.72 0.99 -15.77
N ASP A 251 23.37 0.67 -16.89
CA ASP A 251 24.09 -0.59 -17.04
C ASP A 251 25.39 -0.53 -16.23
N ILE A 252 25.50 -1.37 -15.19
CA ILE A 252 26.69 -1.44 -14.32
C ILE A 252 27.54 -2.67 -14.62
N GLY A 253 27.06 -3.56 -15.48
CA GLY A 253 27.74 -4.76 -15.95
C GLY A 253 27.07 -5.32 -17.20
N ARG A 254 27.58 -6.44 -17.71
CA ARG A 254 27.05 -7.05 -18.95
C ARG A 254 25.60 -7.53 -18.86
N GLN A 255 25.13 -7.87 -17.66
CA GLN A 255 23.79 -8.41 -17.41
C GLN A 255 23.18 -7.83 -16.13
N THR A 256 23.65 -6.67 -15.67
CA THR A 256 23.17 -6.09 -14.41
C THR A 256 22.92 -4.61 -14.58
N GLN A 257 21.72 -4.20 -14.18
CA GLN A 257 21.25 -2.83 -14.24
C GLN A 257 20.95 -2.35 -12.82
N LEU A 258 21.46 -1.16 -12.50
CA LEU A 258 21.01 -0.40 -11.35
C LEU A 258 19.94 0.58 -11.84
N ALA A 259 18.85 0.77 -11.12
CA ALA A 259 17.82 1.72 -11.52
C ALA A 259 17.30 2.54 -10.34
N LEU A 260 17.01 3.80 -10.59
CA LEU A 260 16.26 4.66 -9.68
C LEU A 260 14.78 4.54 -10.01
N ALA A 261 13.95 4.22 -9.02
CA ALA A 261 12.50 4.19 -9.15
C ALA A 261 11.89 5.34 -8.34
N LEU A 262 11.03 6.13 -8.99
CA LEU A 262 10.25 7.19 -8.37
C LEU A 262 8.78 6.96 -8.68
N GLY A 263 7.87 7.22 -7.75
CA GLY A 263 6.46 7.05 -8.02
C GLY A 263 5.54 7.62 -6.96
N TYR A 264 4.26 7.34 -7.11
CA TYR A 264 3.21 7.65 -6.16
C TYR A 264 2.29 6.45 -6.03
N ARG A 265 1.96 6.07 -4.81
CA ARG A 265 1.05 4.96 -4.51
C ARG A 265 -0.12 5.46 -3.69
N ILE A 266 -1.30 4.93 -4.00
CA ILE A 266 -2.52 5.03 -3.20
C ILE A 266 -3.01 3.59 -2.96
N LEU A 267 -3.32 3.27 -1.72
CA LEU A 267 -3.85 1.98 -1.29
C LEU A 267 -4.96 2.23 -0.29
N SER A 268 -6.15 1.71 -0.57
CA SER A 268 -7.31 1.86 0.29
C SER A 268 -7.89 0.49 0.63
N VAL A 269 -8.37 0.36 1.87
CA VAL A 269 -9.00 -0.85 2.38
C VAL A 269 -10.18 -0.51 3.26
N ASN A 270 -11.29 -1.21 3.05
CA ASN A 270 -12.47 -1.20 3.89
C ASN A 270 -12.68 -2.61 4.44
N TYR A 271 -12.30 -2.80 5.70
CA TYR A 271 -12.44 -4.03 6.47
C TYR A 271 -13.55 -3.84 7.52
N GLU A 272 -14.41 -4.84 7.67
CA GLU A 272 -15.44 -4.86 8.70
C GLU A 272 -15.67 -6.29 9.19
N GLN A 273 -15.63 -6.48 10.51
CA GLN A 273 -15.91 -7.74 11.18
C GLN A 273 -16.72 -7.52 12.46
N GLY A 274 -17.68 -8.40 12.72
CA GLY A 274 -18.55 -8.30 13.89
C GLY A 274 -19.64 -7.25 13.75
N SER A 275 -20.37 -6.97 14.85
CA SER A 275 -21.43 -5.97 14.89
C SER A 275 -21.66 -5.46 16.31
N GLY A 276 -22.29 -4.27 16.44
CA GLY A 276 -22.60 -3.65 17.72
C GLY A 276 -21.35 -3.43 18.58
N THR A 277 -21.37 -3.85 19.85
CA THR A 277 -20.25 -3.65 20.79
C THR A 277 -19.03 -4.53 20.50
N ASN A 278 -19.11 -5.45 19.54
CA ASN A 278 -18.01 -6.31 19.11
C ASN A 278 -17.50 -5.95 17.71
N GLN A 279 -17.97 -4.85 17.12
CA GLN A 279 -17.57 -4.44 15.78
C GLN A 279 -16.12 -3.97 15.76
N GLN A 280 -15.35 -4.49 14.82
CA GLN A 280 -14.03 -4.04 14.41
C GLN A 280 -14.09 -3.64 12.94
N ALA A 281 -13.72 -2.41 12.61
CA ALA A 281 -13.70 -1.96 11.23
C ALA A 281 -12.52 -1.02 10.96
N LEU A 282 -11.98 -1.08 9.75
CA LEU A 282 -10.90 -0.22 9.29
C LEU A 282 -11.28 0.30 7.91
N ASP A 283 -11.46 1.61 7.80
CA ASP A 283 -11.57 2.31 6.52
C ASP A 283 -10.34 3.21 6.40
N LEU A 284 -9.31 2.70 5.72
CA LEU A 284 -8.00 3.34 5.66
C LEU A 284 -7.61 3.61 4.22
N THR A 285 -7.01 4.78 3.99
CA THR A 285 -6.38 5.18 2.74
C THR A 285 -4.96 5.64 3.03
N LEU A 286 -4.01 4.86 2.53
CA LEU A 286 -2.58 5.16 2.53
C LEU A 286 -2.19 5.76 1.20
N HIS A 287 -1.46 6.87 1.21
CA HIS A 287 -0.99 7.48 -0.02
C HIS A 287 0.31 8.25 0.17
N GLY A 288 1.10 8.36 -0.90
CA GLY A 288 2.32 9.16 -0.84
C GLY A 288 3.31 8.86 -1.95
N PRO A 289 4.36 9.70 -2.07
CA PRO A 289 5.44 9.46 -3.00
C PRO A 289 6.29 8.27 -2.54
N LEU A 290 6.88 7.58 -3.50
CA LEU A 290 7.75 6.42 -3.32
C LEU A 290 9.07 6.68 -4.05
N ALA A 291 10.18 6.32 -3.42
CA ALA A 291 11.49 6.31 -4.07
C ALA A 291 12.26 5.05 -3.69
N GLY A 292 12.96 4.44 -4.64
CA GLY A 292 13.72 3.22 -4.39
C GLY A 292 14.88 3.05 -5.36
N LEU A 293 15.80 2.17 -4.98
CA LEU A 293 16.89 1.71 -5.85
C LEU A 293 16.64 0.26 -6.20
N SER A 294 16.74 -0.06 -7.49
CA SER A 294 16.47 -1.39 -7.99
C SER A 294 17.73 -1.99 -8.59
N VAL A 295 17.98 -3.27 -8.32
CA VAL A 295 18.96 -4.06 -9.06
C VAL A 295 18.21 -5.07 -9.89
N ARG A 296 18.53 -5.16 -11.17
CA ARG A 296 17.96 -6.11 -12.13
C ARG A 296 19.07 -6.93 -12.79
N TRP A 297 18.88 -8.24 -12.91
CA TRP A 297 19.81 -9.16 -13.57
C TRP A 297 19.10 -10.37 -14.18
#